data_AF-A0A7X1GTA2-F1
#
_entry.id   AF-A0A7X1GTA2-F1
#
_cell.length_a   1.000
_cell.length_b   1.000
_cell.length_c   1.000
_cell.angle_alpha   90.00
_cell.angle_beta   90.00
_cell.angle_gamma   90.00
#
_symmetry.space_group_name_H-M   'P 1'
#
loop_
_entity.id
_entity.type
_entity.pdbx_description
1 polymer ?
#
loop_
_entity_poly.entity_id
_entity_poly.type
_entity_poly.pdbx_seq_one_letter_code
_entity_poly.pdbx_strand_id
1 'polypeptide(L)'
;MPHLFTNRPRIHDLTRDRSELRAQFRWETINAVVYKAGGLVFIIGSILFFPRFEAYADIGAWTFFGGSLLYLVVTLHDLAEVRQHWRGSTVHDRATLMEYIAAASYVWGTILFTAGSVFFLSAVGWFTAGAWTFIIGSLLFVLGACINVLQIIQADNRVTLQLMNLTAVTFVVGSVLFAVASIPYLWEIQDPSLQVTLYAFLAWQYLIGSVLFFAGGVFNYWRAYLVVRDAMNR
;
A
#
# COMPACT_ATOMS: atom_id res chain seq x y z
N MET A 1 1.73 -1.67 -0.71
CA MET A 1 0.54 -0.90 -1.14
C MET A 1 0.29 0.21 -0.14
N PRO A 2 -0.06 1.45 -0.50
CA PRO A 2 -0.25 2.54 0.46
C PRO A 2 -1.39 2.27 1.46
N HIS A 3 -1.25 2.80 2.68
CA HIS A 3 -2.31 2.87 3.68
C HIS A 3 -2.90 4.27 3.72
N LEU A 4 -4.22 4.41 3.84
CA LEU A 4 -4.84 5.73 3.89
C LEU A 4 -4.48 6.46 5.20
N PHE A 5 -4.04 7.71 5.08
CA PHE A 5 -3.96 8.62 6.22
C PHE A 5 -4.74 9.90 5.93
N THR A 6 -5.40 10.42 6.97
CA THR A 6 -6.29 11.58 6.90
C THR A 6 -5.89 12.63 7.93
N ASN A 7 -6.27 13.89 7.68
CA ASN A 7 -6.13 14.97 8.67
C ASN A 7 -7.21 14.93 9.75
N ARG A 8 -8.40 14.42 9.41
CA ARG A 8 -9.50 14.26 10.37
C ARG A 8 -9.27 13.05 11.27
N PRO A 9 -9.83 13.02 12.49
CA PRO A 9 -9.93 11.80 13.28
C PRO A 9 -10.63 10.69 12.48
N ARG A 10 -10.04 9.50 12.46
CA ARG A 10 -10.55 8.32 11.74
C ARG A 10 -11.45 7.48 12.64
N ILE A 11 -12.48 6.87 12.06
CA ILE A 11 -13.40 5.96 12.75
C ILE A 11 -12.99 4.52 12.46
N HIS A 12 -12.14 3.95 13.31
CA HIS A 12 -11.63 2.59 13.05
C HIS A 12 -12.61 1.48 13.43
N ASP A 13 -13.47 1.70 14.44
CA ASP A 13 -14.56 0.78 14.77
C ASP A 13 -15.81 1.16 13.97
N LEU A 14 -16.12 0.38 12.94
CA LEU A 14 -17.29 0.59 12.08
C LEU A 14 -18.61 0.08 12.70
N THR A 15 -18.53 -0.57 13.87
CA THR A 15 -19.65 -1.28 14.50
C THR A 15 -20.14 -0.66 15.81
N ARG A 16 -19.42 0.33 16.37
CA ARG A 16 -19.75 0.99 17.65
C ARG A 16 -19.74 2.52 17.56
N ASP A 17 -20.43 3.13 18.51
CA ASP A 17 -20.59 4.58 18.61
C ASP A 17 -19.27 5.31 18.97
N ARG A 18 -19.17 6.59 18.61
CA ARG A 18 -17.92 7.38 18.52
C ARG A 18 -17.10 7.56 19.82
N SER A 19 -17.58 7.09 20.97
CA SER A 19 -17.12 7.53 22.30
C SER A 19 -15.92 6.77 22.90
N GLU A 20 -15.53 5.61 22.36
CA GLU A 20 -14.43 4.80 22.94
C GLU A 20 -13.11 4.91 22.16
N LEU A 21 -12.31 5.93 22.48
CA LEU A 21 -10.93 6.13 21.95
C LEU A 21 -10.06 4.86 22.02
N ARG A 22 -10.19 4.05 23.09
CA ARG A 22 -9.44 2.79 23.26
C ARG A 22 -9.87 1.72 22.24
N ALA A 23 -11.15 1.62 21.92
CA ALA A 23 -11.65 0.67 20.94
C ALA A 23 -11.19 1.04 19.53
N GLN A 24 -11.23 2.34 19.19
CA GLN A 24 -10.71 2.87 17.93
C GLN A 24 -9.20 2.60 17.79
N PHE A 25 -8.43 2.85 18.84
CA PHE A 25 -6.98 2.58 18.82
C PHE A 25 -6.63 1.09 18.69
N ARG A 26 -7.46 0.19 19.26
CA ARG A 26 -7.30 -1.25 19.09
C ARG A 26 -7.50 -1.67 17.64
N TRP A 27 -8.53 -1.16 16.98
CA TRP A 27 -8.78 -1.42 15.56
C TRP A 27 -7.67 -0.85 14.67
N GLU A 28 -7.19 0.35 14.96
CA GLU A 28 -6.04 0.93 14.25
C GLU A 28 -4.78 0.08 14.43
N THR A 29 -4.56 -0.46 15.64
CA THR A 29 -3.43 -1.36 15.90
C THR A 29 -3.55 -2.66 15.11
N ILE A 30 -4.74 -3.26 15.05
CA ILE A 30 -4.98 -4.46 14.24
C ILE A 30 -4.70 -4.17 12.76
N ASN A 31 -5.28 -3.09 12.23
CA ASN A 31 -5.10 -2.68 10.84
C ASN A 31 -3.60 -2.45 10.53
N ALA A 32 -2.89 -1.73 11.40
CA ALA A 32 -1.45 -1.50 11.26
C ALA A 32 -0.63 -2.79 11.31
N VAL A 33 -0.95 -3.75 12.18
CA VAL A 33 -0.26 -5.05 12.25
C VAL A 33 -0.47 -5.84 10.97
N VAL A 34 -1.71 -5.92 10.48
CA VAL A 34 -2.04 -6.60 9.21
C VAL A 34 -1.29 -5.96 8.04
N TYR A 35 -1.28 -4.62 7.98
CA TYR A 35 -0.56 -3.87 6.96
C TYR A 35 0.95 -4.17 6.96
N LYS A 36 1.59 -4.11 8.14
CA LYS A 36 3.03 -4.39 8.28
C LYS A 36 3.35 -5.85 7.95
N ALA A 37 2.49 -6.79 8.36
CA ALA A 37 2.62 -8.20 7.98
C ALA A 37 2.57 -8.37 6.46
N GLY A 38 1.63 -7.72 5.77
CA GLY A 38 1.58 -7.66 4.31
C GLY A 38 2.89 -7.15 3.70
N GLY A 39 3.47 -6.09 4.26
CA GLY A 39 4.76 -5.55 3.83
C GLY A 39 5.92 -6.54 3.97
N LEU A 40 6.00 -7.25 5.10
CA LEU A 40 7.01 -8.30 5.30
C LEU A 40 6.88 -9.44 4.29
N VAL A 41 5.64 -9.87 4.02
CA VAL A 41 5.36 -10.91 3.02
C VAL A 41 5.82 -10.46 1.62
N PHE A 42 5.58 -9.20 1.24
CA PHE A 42 6.07 -8.62 -0.02
C PHE A 42 7.60 -8.53 -0.09
N ILE A 43 8.27 -8.22 1.01
CA ILE A 43 9.74 -8.23 1.09
C ILE A 43 10.26 -9.65 0.81
N ILE A 44 9.69 -10.66 1.48
CA ILE A 44 10.06 -12.06 1.27
C ILE A 44 9.86 -12.46 -0.21
N GLY A 45 8.71 -12.14 -0.79
CA GLY A 45 8.45 -12.43 -2.20
C GLY A 45 9.41 -11.75 -3.16
N SER A 46 9.80 -10.50 -2.86
CA SER A 46 10.71 -9.73 -3.70
C SER A 46 12.12 -10.34 -3.71
N ILE A 47 12.54 -10.93 -2.57
CA ILE A 47 13.79 -11.68 -2.48
C ILE A 47 13.73 -12.93 -3.37
N LEU A 48 12.59 -13.64 -3.40
CA LEU A 48 12.42 -14.86 -4.20
C LEU A 48 12.42 -14.61 -5.71
N PHE A 49 12.24 -13.36 -6.17
CA PHE A 49 12.34 -12.99 -7.58
C PHE A 49 13.77 -12.70 -8.06
N PHE A 50 14.78 -12.75 -7.19
CA PHE A 50 16.16 -12.69 -7.67
C PHE A 50 16.48 -13.91 -8.54
N PRO A 51 17.26 -13.77 -9.63
CA PRO A 51 17.60 -14.88 -10.52
C PRO A 51 18.19 -16.11 -9.81
N ARG A 52 18.93 -15.89 -8.72
CA ARG A 52 19.48 -16.97 -7.87
C ARG A 52 18.40 -17.89 -7.28
N PHE A 53 17.17 -17.40 -7.13
CA PHE A 53 16.04 -18.11 -6.53
C PHE A 53 14.93 -18.42 -7.56
N GLU A 54 15.23 -18.42 -8.86
CA GLU A 54 14.25 -18.66 -9.94
C GLU A 54 13.41 -19.94 -9.73
N ALA A 55 14.01 -21.00 -9.17
CA ALA A 55 13.30 -22.24 -8.84
C ALA A 55 12.16 -22.06 -7.81
N TYR A 56 12.13 -20.94 -7.09
CA TYR A 56 11.13 -20.58 -6.10
C TYR A 56 10.23 -19.41 -6.56
N ALA A 57 10.24 -19.05 -7.85
CA ALA A 57 9.47 -17.93 -8.39
C ALA A 57 7.97 -18.06 -8.10
N ASP A 58 7.40 -19.27 -8.16
CA ASP A 58 5.99 -19.51 -7.81
C ASP A 58 5.70 -19.25 -6.34
N ILE A 59 6.64 -19.58 -5.44
CA ILE A 59 6.53 -19.23 -4.02
C ILE A 59 6.57 -17.70 -3.89
N GLY A 60 7.44 -17.02 -4.64
CA GLY A 60 7.45 -15.56 -4.76
C GLY A 60 6.09 -15.00 -5.17
N ALA A 61 5.49 -15.51 -6.23
CA ALA A 61 4.16 -15.12 -6.70
C ALA A 61 3.06 -15.38 -5.65
N TRP A 62 3.08 -16.54 -4.97
CA TRP A 62 2.15 -16.83 -3.88
C TRP A 62 2.30 -15.90 -2.68
N THR A 63 3.53 -15.53 -2.32
CA THR A 63 3.74 -14.53 -1.27
C THR A 63 3.20 -13.16 -1.67
N PHE A 64 3.41 -12.71 -2.91
CA PHE A 64 2.81 -11.47 -3.41
C PHE A 64 1.28 -11.52 -3.39
N PHE A 65 0.68 -12.65 -3.78
CA PHE A 65 -0.75 -12.87 -3.68
C PHE A 65 -1.25 -12.76 -2.23
N GLY A 66 -0.63 -13.51 -1.31
CA GLY A 66 -1.00 -13.50 0.11
C GLY A 66 -0.83 -12.12 0.75
N GLY A 67 0.28 -11.44 0.47
CA GLY A 67 0.52 -10.06 0.91
C GLY A 67 -0.51 -9.09 0.35
N SER A 68 -0.94 -9.27 -0.90
CA SER A 68 -1.96 -8.43 -1.53
C SER A 68 -3.32 -8.61 -0.87
N LEU A 69 -3.68 -9.83 -0.46
CA LEU A 69 -4.91 -10.08 0.30
C LEU A 69 -4.89 -9.39 1.68
N LEU A 70 -3.74 -9.42 2.38
CA LEU A 70 -3.60 -8.70 3.65
C LEU A 70 -3.79 -7.18 3.46
N TYR A 71 -3.18 -6.61 2.42
CA TYR A 71 -3.42 -5.20 2.08
C TYR A 71 -4.84 -4.92 1.59
N LEU A 72 -5.52 -5.88 0.96
CA LEU A 72 -6.89 -5.71 0.49
C LEU A 72 -7.83 -5.54 1.68
N VAL A 73 -7.67 -6.35 2.73
CA VAL A 73 -8.44 -6.21 3.97
C VAL A 73 -8.28 -4.81 4.55
N VAL A 74 -7.05 -4.30 4.61
CA VAL A 74 -6.72 -2.97 5.12
C VAL A 74 -7.36 -1.86 4.28
N THR A 75 -7.18 -1.90 2.96
CA THR A 75 -7.69 -0.85 2.06
C THR A 75 -9.22 -0.87 1.94
N LEU A 76 -9.85 -2.05 2.02
CA LEU A 76 -11.31 -2.15 2.10
C LEU A 76 -11.85 -1.58 3.41
N HIS A 77 -11.17 -1.82 4.54
CA HIS A 77 -11.52 -1.20 5.82
C HIS A 77 -11.41 0.32 5.72
N ASP A 78 -10.32 0.83 5.15
CA ASP A 78 -10.12 2.26 4.92
C ASP A 78 -11.24 2.86 4.04
N LEU A 79 -11.58 2.22 2.92
CA LEU A 79 -12.66 2.69 2.04
C LEU A 79 -14.04 2.62 2.73
N ALA A 80 -14.30 1.60 3.54
CA ALA A 80 -15.54 1.49 4.29
C ALA A 80 -15.68 2.64 5.30
N GLU A 81 -14.59 3.00 5.98
CA GLU A 81 -14.52 4.15 6.89
C GLU A 81 -14.79 5.46 6.16
N VAL A 82 -14.12 5.69 5.02
CA VAL A 82 -14.36 6.88 4.19
C VAL A 82 -15.79 6.94 3.67
N ARG A 83 -16.37 5.80 3.27
CA ARG A 83 -17.76 5.72 2.79
C ARG A 83 -18.76 5.99 3.90
N GLN A 84 -18.49 5.53 5.12
CA GLN A 84 -19.32 5.84 6.29
C GLN A 84 -19.24 7.34 6.61
N HIS A 85 -18.05 7.92 6.59
CA HIS A 85 -17.86 9.36 6.76
C HIS A 85 -18.62 10.15 5.69
N TRP A 86 -18.47 9.77 4.42
CA TRP A 86 -19.21 10.37 3.30
C TRP A 86 -20.71 10.36 3.55
N ARG A 87 -21.30 9.21 3.88
CA ARG A 87 -22.76 9.09 4.12
C ARG A 87 -23.24 9.92 5.32
N GLY A 88 -22.40 10.14 6.32
CA GLY A 88 -22.72 10.91 7.52
C GLY A 88 -22.52 12.41 7.38
N SER A 89 -21.84 12.87 6.33
CA SER A 89 -21.55 14.28 6.09
C SER A 89 -22.66 14.94 5.27
N THR A 90 -23.15 16.09 5.72
CA THR A 90 -24.17 16.88 5.02
C THR A 90 -23.61 17.74 3.88
N VAL A 91 -22.29 17.98 3.89
CA VAL A 91 -21.56 18.74 2.88
C VAL A 91 -20.40 17.88 2.38
N HIS A 92 -20.30 17.73 1.05
CA HIS A 92 -19.19 17.04 0.40
C HIS A 92 -18.26 18.07 -0.24
N ASP A 93 -17.26 18.49 0.51
CA ASP A 93 -16.25 19.41 0.00
C ASP A 93 -15.19 18.67 -0.86
N ARG A 94 -14.28 19.45 -1.47
CA ARG A 94 -13.20 18.91 -2.30
C ARG A 94 -12.28 17.96 -1.53
N ALA A 95 -12.07 18.23 -0.23
CA ALA A 95 -11.23 17.38 0.61
C ALA A 95 -11.87 15.99 0.81
N THR A 96 -13.17 15.94 1.07
CA THR A 96 -13.91 14.67 1.21
C THR A 96 -13.89 13.88 -0.10
N LEU A 97 -14.03 14.54 -1.25
CA LEU A 97 -13.94 13.90 -2.57
C LEU A 97 -12.53 13.33 -2.81
N MET A 98 -11.49 14.10 -2.51
CA MET A 98 -10.10 13.65 -2.66
C MET A 98 -9.81 12.43 -1.77
N GLU A 99 -10.29 12.42 -0.53
CA GLU A 99 -10.14 11.28 0.38
C GLU A 99 -10.81 10.01 -0.18
N TYR A 100 -12.01 10.14 -0.76
CA TYR A 100 -12.72 9.04 -1.41
C TYR A 100 -11.97 8.50 -2.62
N ILE A 101 -11.43 9.39 -3.47
CA ILE A 101 -10.64 9.01 -4.63
C ILE A 101 -9.38 8.26 -4.19
N ALA A 102 -8.65 8.75 -3.19
CA ALA A 102 -7.45 8.10 -2.68
C ALA A 102 -7.75 6.68 -2.15
N ALA A 103 -8.78 6.55 -1.31
CA ALA A 103 -9.19 5.24 -0.77
C ALA A 103 -9.62 4.27 -1.87
N ALA A 104 -10.41 4.74 -2.85
CA ALA A 104 -10.83 3.92 -3.99
C ALA A 104 -9.65 3.50 -4.87
N SER A 105 -8.69 4.40 -5.12
CA SER A 105 -7.46 4.08 -5.87
C SER A 105 -6.65 2.99 -5.17
N TYR A 106 -6.53 3.02 -3.84
CA TYR A 106 -5.83 1.98 -3.09
C TYR A 106 -6.53 0.63 -3.16
N VAL A 107 -7.86 0.57 -3.05
CA VAL A 107 -8.60 -0.68 -3.20
C VAL A 107 -8.43 -1.26 -4.61
N TRP A 108 -8.65 -0.46 -5.66
CA TRP A 108 -8.52 -0.93 -7.03
C TRP A 108 -7.09 -1.33 -7.39
N GLY A 109 -6.09 -0.57 -6.95
CA GLY A 109 -4.68 -0.95 -7.12
C GLY A 109 -4.36 -2.28 -6.46
N THR A 110 -4.92 -2.53 -5.26
CA THR A 110 -4.72 -3.78 -4.52
C THR A 110 -5.40 -4.98 -5.20
N ILE A 111 -6.60 -4.80 -5.74
CA ILE A 111 -7.30 -5.83 -6.54
C ILE A 111 -6.46 -6.20 -7.76
N LEU A 112 -5.92 -5.21 -8.48
CA LEU A 112 -5.08 -5.45 -9.65
C LEU A 112 -3.78 -6.19 -9.29
N PHE A 113 -3.13 -5.84 -8.19
CA PHE A 113 -1.96 -6.58 -7.70
C PHE A 113 -2.29 -8.02 -7.30
N THR A 114 -3.46 -8.24 -6.69
CA THR A 114 -3.92 -9.59 -6.34
C THR A 114 -4.09 -10.44 -7.61
N ALA A 115 -4.77 -9.89 -8.63
CA ALA A 115 -4.93 -10.55 -9.92
C ALA A 115 -3.59 -10.76 -10.65
N GLY A 116 -2.73 -9.74 -10.67
CA GLY A 116 -1.41 -9.82 -11.28
C GLY A 116 -0.53 -10.89 -10.67
N SER A 117 -0.57 -11.06 -9.35
CA SER A 117 0.15 -12.11 -8.64
C SER A 117 -0.26 -13.51 -9.10
N VAL A 118 -1.56 -13.71 -9.39
CA VAL A 118 -2.07 -14.98 -9.95
C VAL A 118 -1.59 -15.17 -11.39
N PHE A 119 -1.60 -14.13 -12.22
CA PHE A 119 -1.13 -14.21 -13.60
C PHE A 119 0.36 -14.53 -13.73
N PHE A 120 1.15 -14.23 -12.71
CA PHE A 120 2.58 -14.55 -12.62
C PHE A 120 2.88 -15.96 -12.10
N LEU A 121 1.89 -16.75 -11.70
CA LEU A 121 2.11 -18.17 -11.40
C LEU A 121 2.44 -18.93 -12.68
N SER A 122 3.45 -19.81 -12.63
CA SER A 122 3.88 -20.62 -13.77
C SER A 122 2.74 -21.42 -14.41
N ALA A 123 1.82 -21.93 -13.58
CA ALA A 123 0.63 -22.66 -14.01
C ALA A 123 -0.38 -21.81 -14.80
N VAL A 124 -0.37 -20.48 -14.63
CA VAL A 124 -1.24 -19.54 -15.34
C VAL A 124 -0.51 -18.94 -16.54
N GLY A 125 0.73 -18.47 -16.34
CA GLY A 125 1.64 -18.05 -17.41
C GLY A 125 1.22 -16.80 -18.18
N TRP A 126 0.30 -15.98 -17.65
CA TRP A 126 -0.20 -14.77 -18.31
C TRP A 126 0.63 -13.53 -17.95
N PHE A 127 1.95 -13.64 -18.10
CA PHE A 127 2.91 -12.64 -17.61
C PHE A 127 2.68 -11.24 -18.18
N THR A 128 2.30 -11.10 -19.46
CA THR A 128 1.97 -9.81 -20.07
C THR A 128 0.77 -9.15 -19.41
N ALA A 129 -0.29 -9.91 -19.13
CA ALA A 129 -1.47 -9.41 -18.43
C ALA A 129 -1.11 -9.06 -16.97
N GLY A 130 -0.32 -9.91 -16.32
CA GLY A 130 0.23 -9.66 -15.00
C GLY A 130 0.99 -8.33 -14.93
N ALA A 131 1.89 -8.10 -15.87
CA ALA A 131 2.68 -6.86 -15.95
C ALA A 131 1.78 -5.63 -16.06
N TRP A 132 0.78 -5.65 -16.95
CA TRP A 132 -0.19 -4.56 -17.06
C TRP A 132 -0.98 -4.31 -15.78
N THR A 133 -1.43 -5.36 -15.10
CA THR A 133 -2.14 -5.20 -13.83
C THR A 133 -1.27 -4.58 -12.74
N PHE A 134 0.02 -4.96 -12.65
CA PHE A 134 0.95 -4.32 -11.72
C PHE A 134 1.26 -2.87 -12.09
N ILE A 135 1.42 -2.55 -13.37
CA ILE A 135 1.65 -1.18 -13.84
C ILE A 135 0.44 -0.30 -13.47
N ILE A 136 -0.77 -0.69 -13.87
CA ILE A 136 -1.98 0.10 -13.62
C ILE A 136 -2.23 0.21 -12.12
N GLY A 137 -2.09 -0.88 -11.37
CA GLY A 137 -2.26 -0.87 -9.92
C GLY A 137 -1.27 0.06 -9.23
N SER A 138 -0.02 0.09 -9.70
CA SER A 138 1.02 0.98 -9.16
C SER A 138 0.73 2.44 -9.45
N LEU A 139 0.21 2.75 -10.64
CA LEU A 139 -0.21 4.12 -10.98
C LEU A 139 -1.40 4.59 -10.14
N LEU A 140 -2.34 3.70 -9.80
CA LEU A 140 -3.42 4.01 -8.85
C LEU A 140 -2.86 4.28 -7.44
N PHE A 141 -1.86 3.51 -7.00
CA PHE A 141 -1.18 3.80 -5.73
C PHE A 141 -0.46 5.15 -5.74
N VAL A 142 0.21 5.52 -6.84
CA VAL A 142 0.79 6.86 -7.01
C VAL A 142 -0.29 7.94 -6.91
N LEU A 143 -1.41 7.77 -7.62
CA LEU A 143 -2.53 8.73 -7.58
C LEU A 143 -3.03 8.96 -6.14
N GLY A 144 -3.35 7.87 -5.43
CA GLY A 144 -3.85 7.98 -4.05
C GLY A 144 -2.81 8.59 -3.11
N ALA A 145 -1.53 8.23 -3.25
CA ALA A 145 -0.47 8.74 -2.39
C ALA A 145 -0.21 10.23 -2.66
N CYS A 146 -0.23 10.67 -3.92
CA CYS A 146 -0.16 12.08 -4.29
C CYS A 146 -1.34 12.87 -3.73
N ILE A 147 -2.56 12.32 -3.78
CA ILE A 147 -3.72 12.95 -3.13
C ILE A 147 -3.48 13.08 -1.63
N ASN A 148 -3.00 12.04 -0.96
CA ASN A 148 -2.69 12.13 0.47
C ASN A 148 -1.60 13.18 0.75
N VAL A 149 -0.59 13.36 -0.10
CA VAL A 149 0.39 14.47 0.00
C VAL A 149 -0.31 15.83 -0.09
N LEU A 150 -1.17 16.04 -1.08
CA LEU A 150 -1.89 17.31 -1.26
C LEU A 150 -2.79 17.65 -0.07
N GLN A 151 -3.24 16.62 0.64
CA GLN A 151 -4.05 16.77 1.83
C GLN A 151 -3.21 17.00 3.10
N ILE A 152 -1.87 16.98 3.09
CA ILE A 152 -1.07 17.32 4.28
C ILE A 152 -1.08 18.84 4.49
N ILE A 153 -2.11 19.36 5.14
CA ILE A 153 -2.33 20.81 5.29
C ILE A 153 -2.08 21.28 6.72
N GLN A 154 -2.41 20.48 7.75
CA GLN A 154 -2.23 20.85 9.16
C GLN A 154 -2.03 19.61 10.06
N ALA A 155 -1.08 19.70 10.99
CA ALA A 155 -1.09 18.91 12.22
C ALA A 155 -0.51 19.76 13.36
N ASP A 156 -1.00 19.53 14.58
CA ASP A 156 -0.63 20.31 15.77
C ASP A 156 0.85 20.18 16.15
N ASN A 157 1.52 19.13 15.68
CA ASN A 157 2.90 18.78 16.01
C ASN A 157 3.75 18.59 14.75
N ARG A 158 4.93 19.23 14.72
CA ARG A 158 5.93 19.10 13.65
C ARG A 158 6.35 17.65 13.41
N VAL A 159 6.46 16.85 14.46
CA VAL A 159 6.82 15.41 14.35
C VAL A 159 5.74 14.65 13.58
N THR A 160 4.46 14.88 13.91
CA THR A 160 3.31 14.27 13.23
C THR A 160 3.28 14.65 11.75
N LEU A 161 3.54 15.92 11.41
CA LEU A 161 3.66 16.38 10.02
C LEU A 161 4.81 15.68 9.28
N GLN A 162 5.99 15.57 9.90
CA GLN A 162 7.14 14.88 9.31
C GLN A 162 6.85 13.40 9.06
N LEU A 163 6.19 12.71 10.00
CA LEU A 163 5.79 11.32 9.82
C LEU A 163 4.77 11.13 8.70
N MET A 164 3.83 12.07 8.52
CA MET A 164 2.91 12.06 7.36
C MET A 164 3.67 12.21 6.04
N ASN A 165 4.61 13.15 5.98
CA ASN A 165 5.45 13.35 4.79
C ASN A 165 6.30 12.11 4.49
N LEU A 166 6.95 11.51 5.50
CA LEU A 166 7.73 10.29 5.33
C LEU A 166 6.87 9.12 4.84
N THR A 167 5.66 8.96 5.41
CA THR A 167 4.68 7.96 4.95
C THR A 167 4.34 8.18 3.47
N ALA A 168 4.01 9.41 3.09
CA ALA A 168 3.60 9.73 1.75
C ALA A 168 4.73 9.51 0.72
N VAL A 169 5.93 10.01 1.02
CA VAL A 169 7.11 9.87 0.14
C VAL A 169 7.47 8.41 -0.05
N THR A 170 7.49 7.61 1.02
CA THR A 170 7.80 6.18 0.91
C THR A 170 6.76 5.43 0.07
N PHE A 171 5.47 5.77 0.20
CA PHE A 171 4.42 5.17 -0.63
C PHE A 171 4.51 5.59 -2.10
N VAL A 172 4.75 6.88 -2.39
CA VAL A 172 4.91 7.36 -3.77
C VAL A 172 6.11 6.68 -4.43
N VAL A 173 7.29 6.74 -3.80
CA VAL A 173 8.52 6.17 -4.36
C VAL A 173 8.40 4.66 -4.52
N GLY A 174 7.86 3.95 -3.51
CA GLY A 174 7.63 2.51 -3.60
C GLY A 174 6.69 2.14 -4.75
N SER A 175 5.61 2.90 -4.95
CA SER A 175 4.68 2.68 -6.07
C SER A 175 5.33 2.91 -7.43
N VAL A 176 6.15 3.95 -7.57
CA VAL A 176 6.89 4.23 -8.82
C VAL A 176 7.88 3.11 -9.13
N LEU A 177 8.62 2.62 -8.14
CA LEU A 177 9.55 1.50 -8.34
C LEU A 177 8.83 0.23 -8.84
N PHE A 178 7.67 -0.10 -8.27
CA PHE A 178 6.86 -1.22 -8.75
C PHE A 178 6.35 -1.02 -10.18
N ALA A 179 5.90 0.19 -10.53
CA ALA A 179 5.47 0.51 -11.88
C ALA A 179 6.62 0.31 -12.88
N VAL A 180 7.79 0.90 -12.60
CA VAL A 180 8.96 0.84 -13.48
C VAL A 180 9.50 -0.58 -13.59
N ALA A 181 9.59 -1.32 -12.48
CA ALA A 181 10.05 -2.71 -12.49
C ALA A 181 9.13 -3.65 -13.29
N SER A 182 7.86 -3.31 -13.44
CA SER A 182 6.88 -4.14 -14.16
C SER A 182 6.92 -3.94 -15.68
N ILE A 183 7.45 -2.81 -16.17
CA ILE A 183 7.50 -2.49 -17.61
C ILE A 183 8.34 -3.51 -18.40
N PRO A 184 9.55 -3.92 -17.96
CA PRO A 184 10.39 -4.79 -18.77
C PRO A 184 9.86 -6.22 -18.95
N TYR A 185 8.85 -6.64 -18.18
CA TYR A 185 8.11 -7.89 -18.45
C TYR A 185 7.25 -7.82 -19.73
N LEU A 186 7.12 -6.64 -20.34
CA LEU A 186 6.47 -6.45 -21.64
C LEU A 186 7.47 -6.53 -22.81
N TRP A 187 8.76 -6.71 -22.53
CA TRP A 187 9.81 -6.73 -23.54
C TRP A 187 10.18 -8.16 -23.95
N GLU A 188 10.54 -8.34 -25.22
CA GLU A 188 11.17 -9.57 -25.71
C GLU A 188 12.68 -9.42 -25.60
N ILE A 189 13.32 -10.28 -24.79
CA ILE A 189 14.76 -10.24 -24.53
C ILE A 189 15.38 -11.53 -25.01
N GLN A 190 16.23 -11.43 -26.03
CA GLN A 190 16.85 -12.59 -26.67
C GLN A 190 18.21 -12.96 -26.08
N ASP A 191 18.90 -12.00 -25.43
CA ASP A 191 20.20 -12.23 -24.80
C ASP A 191 20.04 -12.75 -23.35
N PRO A 192 20.45 -14.00 -23.05
CA PRO A 192 20.31 -14.57 -21.72
C PRO A 192 21.12 -13.83 -20.63
N SER A 193 22.27 -13.26 -20.98
CA SER A 193 23.11 -12.52 -20.03
C SER A 193 22.48 -11.19 -19.62
N LEU A 194 21.85 -10.52 -20.59
CA LEU A 194 21.04 -9.33 -20.37
C LEU A 194 19.80 -9.65 -19.53
N GLN A 195 19.15 -10.79 -19.79
CA GLN A 195 17.96 -11.22 -19.05
C GLN A 195 18.24 -11.38 -17.55
N VAL A 196 19.33 -12.08 -17.19
CA VAL A 196 19.73 -12.26 -15.79
C VAL A 196 20.01 -10.92 -15.11
N THR A 197 20.77 -10.04 -15.78
CA THR A 197 21.12 -8.72 -15.24
C THR A 197 19.88 -7.86 -15.04
N LEU A 198 18.98 -7.86 -16.02
CA LEU A 198 17.74 -7.12 -15.96
C LEU A 198 16.86 -7.65 -14.82
N TYR A 199 16.59 -8.95 -14.75
CA TYR A 199 15.72 -9.51 -13.71
C TYR A 199 16.28 -9.29 -12.30
N ALA A 200 17.61 -9.32 -12.12
CA ALA A 200 18.22 -8.91 -10.86
C ALA A 200 17.93 -7.43 -10.53
N PHE A 201 18.01 -6.55 -11.53
CA PHE A 201 17.68 -5.14 -11.37
C PHE A 201 16.19 -4.91 -11.06
N LEU A 202 15.27 -5.65 -11.68
CA LEU A 202 13.83 -5.57 -11.37
C LEU A 202 13.56 -6.07 -9.94
N ALA A 203 14.16 -7.20 -9.54
CA ALA A 203 14.02 -7.74 -8.20
C ALA A 203 14.49 -6.74 -7.13
N TRP A 204 15.57 -6.01 -7.37
CA TRP A 204 16.01 -4.92 -6.49
C TRP A 204 14.97 -3.80 -6.36
N GLN A 205 14.36 -3.38 -7.47
CA GLN A 205 13.32 -2.35 -7.44
C GLN A 205 12.09 -2.81 -6.64
N TYR A 206 11.63 -4.04 -6.85
CA TYR A 206 10.54 -4.61 -6.06
C TYR A 206 10.89 -4.74 -4.58
N LEU A 207 12.11 -5.15 -4.26
CA LEU A 207 12.58 -5.28 -2.88
C LEU A 207 12.62 -3.91 -2.19
N ILE A 208 13.25 -2.91 -2.81
CA ILE A 208 13.34 -1.55 -2.27
C ILE A 208 11.93 -0.97 -2.12
N GLY A 209 11.07 -1.12 -3.13
CA GLY A 209 9.67 -0.68 -3.06
C GLY A 209 8.90 -1.34 -1.91
N SER A 210 9.09 -2.64 -1.69
CA SER A 210 8.46 -3.39 -0.60
C SER A 210 8.92 -2.91 0.77
N VAL A 211 10.23 -2.64 0.92
CA VAL A 211 10.81 -2.05 2.13
C VAL A 211 10.25 -0.65 2.39
N LEU A 212 10.09 0.18 1.36
CA LEU A 212 9.49 1.51 1.50
C LEU A 212 8.02 1.43 1.93
N PHE A 213 7.22 0.51 1.38
CA PHE A 213 5.85 0.30 1.85
C PHE A 213 5.80 -0.16 3.31
N PHE A 214 6.67 -1.08 3.70
CA PHE A 214 6.77 -1.50 5.10
C PHE A 214 7.12 -0.32 6.02
N ALA A 215 8.14 0.47 5.65
CA ALA A 215 8.57 1.65 6.39
C ALA A 215 7.45 2.70 6.50
N GLY A 216 6.72 2.98 5.41
CA GLY A 216 5.57 3.88 5.43
C GLY A 216 4.48 3.42 6.38
N GLY A 217 4.22 2.11 6.46
CA GLY A 217 3.32 1.53 7.47
C GLY A 217 3.79 1.75 8.91
N VAL A 218 5.10 1.62 9.15
CA VAL A 218 5.71 1.91 10.46
C VAL A 218 5.55 3.39 10.82
N PHE A 219 5.84 4.30 9.88
CA PHE A 219 5.70 5.75 10.10
C PHE A 219 4.25 6.15 10.37
N ASN A 220 3.29 5.63 9.60
CA ASN A 220 1.89 5.92 9.85
C ASN A 220 1.41 5.40 11.21
N TYR A 221 1.81 4.19 11.60
CA TYR A 221 1.43 3.66 12.91
C TYR A 221 2.06 4.45 14.06
N TRP A 222 3.33 4.85 13.92
CA TRP A 222 3.99 5.71 14.91
C TRP A 222 3.25 7.05 15.05
N ARG A 223 2.86 7.66 13.93
CA ARG A 223 2.04 8.88 13.94
C ARG A 223 0.73 8.67 14.72
N ALA A 224 -0.01 7.61 14.42
CA ALA A 224 -1.27 7.30 15.10
C ALA A 224 -1.07 7.10 16.61
N TYR A 225 -0.01 6.39 17.03
CA TYR A 225 0.35 6.22 18.43
C TYR A 225 0.62 7.56 19.14
N LEU A 226 1.38 8.48 18.52
CA LEU A 226 1.65 9.79 19.11
C LEU A 226 0.37 10.60 19.30
N VAL A 227 -0.52 10.61 18.32
CA VAL A 227 -1.82 11.32 18.40
C VAL A 227 -2.68 10.79 19.54
N VAL A 228 -2.77 9.46 19.70
CA VAL A 228 -3.56 8.85 20.80
C VAL A 228 -2.92 9.11 22.16
N ARG A 229 -1.60 8.98 22.27
CA ARG A 229 -0.88 9.25 23.53
C ARG A 229 -1.09 10.69 23.99
N ASP A 230 -0.97 11.65 23.07
CA ASP A 230 -1.15 13.07 23.38
C ASP A 230 -2.60 13.38 23.77
N ALA A 231 -3.59 12.68 23.19
CA ALA A 231 -5.00 12.79 23.57
C ALA A 231 -5.32 12.17 24.95
N MET A 232 -4.63 11.11 25.35
CA MET A 232 -4.80 10.47 26.67
C MET A 232 -4.17 11.25 27.83
N ASN A 233 -3.19 12.12 27.53
CA ASN A 233 -2.46 12.91 28.52
C ASN A 233 -3.04 14.32 28.73
N ARG A 234 -4.10 14.71 27.99
CA ARG A 234 -4.85 15.95 28.16
C ARG A 234 -6.09 15.70 29.02
#